data_AF-A0A6C0JG04-F1
#
_entry.id   AF-A0A6C0JG04-F1
#
_cell.length_a   1.000
_cell.length_b   1.000
_cell.length_c   1.000
_cell.angle_alpha   90.00
_cell.angle_beta   90.00
_cell.angle_gamma   90.00
#
_symmetry.space_group_name_H-M   'P 1'
#
loop_
_entity.id
_entity.type
_entity.pdbx_description
1 polymer ?
#
loop_
_entity_poly.entity_id
_entity_poly.type
_entity_poly.pdbx_seq_one_letter_code
_entity_poly.pdbx_strand_id
1 'polypeptide(L)' 'MKSKAYILLQIRELLKKNRGFCDEEVDIWAKENEKKTVYELLTFKKEISQNQEYHDVSCVRWFREEDQ' A
#
# COMPACT_ATOMS: atom_id res chain seq x y z
N MET A 1 -1.88 -6.06 24.92
CA MET A 1 -1.40 -5.20 23.79
C MET A 1 -1.56 -5.98 22.50
N LYS A 2 -1.92 -5.34 21.38
CA LYS A 2 -1.91 -6.02 20.09
C LYS A 2 -0.45 -6.40 19.75
N SER A 3 -0.22 -7.65 19.35
CA SER A 3 1.11 -8.12 18.98
C SER A 3 1.61 -7.39 17.72
N LYS A 4 2.93 -7.15 17.63
CA LYS A 4 3.57 -6.52 16.46
C LYS A 4 3.21 -7.22 15.13
N ALA A 5 3.16 -8.55 15.15
CA ALA A 5 2.73 -9.37 14.02
C ALA A 5 1.31 -9.04 13.54
N TYR A 6 0.39 -8.76 14.46
CA TYR A 6 -0.98 -8.39 14.12
C TYR A 6 -1.04 -7.00 13.47
N ILE A 7 -0.22 -6.05 13.93
CA ILE A 7 -0.14 -4.72 13.32
C ILE A 7 0.39 -4.82 11.89
N LEU A 8 1.43 -5.63 11.67
CA LEU A 8 1.95 -5.89 10.32
C LEU A 8 0.89 -6.52 9.42
N LEU A 9 0.13 -7.51 9.89
CA LEU A 9 -0.97 -8.10 9.12
C LEU A 9 -2.00 -7.05 8.69
N GLN A 10 -2.41 -6.17 9.60
CA GLN A 10 -3.36 -5.10 9.28
C GLN A 10 -2.82 -4.11 8.24
N ILE A 11 -1.52 -3.81 8.28
CA ILE A 11 -0.88 -2.94 7.28
C ILE A 11 -0.81 -3.65 5.93
N ARG A 12 -0.51 -4.96 5.90
CA ARG A 12 -0.51 -5.76 4.66
C ARG A 12 -1.87 -5.71 3.97
N GLU A 13 -2.97 -5.88 4.72
CA GLU A 13 -4.32 -5.77 4.17
C GLU A 13 -4.62 -4.36 3.65
N LEU A 14 -4.18 -3.32 4.37
CA LEU A 14 -4.36 -1.94 3.94
C LEU A 14 -3.55 -1.58 2.69
N LEU A 15 -2.33 -2.09 2.55
CA LEU A 15 -1.51 -1.88 1.35
C LEU A 15 -2.16 -2.48 0.10
N LYS A 16 -2.70 -3.70 0.21
CA LYS A 16 -3.46 -4.33 -0.88
C LYS A 16 -4.72 -3.54 -1.22
N LYS A 17 -5.49 -3.14 -0.20
CA LYS A 17 -6.80 -2.53 -0.39
C LYS A 17 -6.74 -1.07 -0.84
N ASN A 18 -5.84 -0.26 -0.27
CA ASN A 18 -5.80 1.18 -0.51
C ASN A 18 -4.78 1.60 -1.58
N ARG A 19 -3.73 0.80 -1.82
CA ARG A 19 -2.67 1.12 -2.80
C ARG A 19 -2.58 0.13 -3.96
N GLY A 20 -3.29 -0.99 -3.89
CA GLY A 20 -3.28 -2.01 -4.95
C GLY A 20 -1.99 -2.83 -5.03
N PHE A 21 -1.20 -2.89 -3.96
CA PHE A 21 0.07 -3.63 -3.97
C PHE A 21 -0.17 -5.14 -4.13
N CYS A 22 0.69 -5.80 -4.88
CA CYS A 22 0.72 -7.25 -5.01
C CYS A 22 1.33 -7.93 -3.78
N ASP A 23 1.08 -9.23 -3.61
CA ASP A 23 1.58 -10.03 -2.50
C ASP A 23 3.12 -9.94 -2.32
N GLU A 24 3.87 -9.95 -3.43
CA GLU A 24 5.32 -9.83 -3.41
C GLU A 24 5.79 -8.46 -2.89
N GLU A 25 5.17 -7.37 -3.36
CA GLU A 25 5.48 -6.01 -2.91
C GLU A 25 5.18 -5.82 -1.43
N VAL A 26 4.07 -6.40 -0.97
CA VAL A 26 3.67 -6.38 0.44
C VAL A 26 4.66 -7.18 1.31
N ASP A 27 5.19 -8.29 0.81
CA ASP A 27 6.15 -9.11 1.53
C ASP A 27 7.53 -8.44 1.59
N ILE A 28 7.97 -7.80 0.50
CA ILE A 28 9.17 -6.95 0.46
C ILE A 28 9.03 -5.82 1.47
N TRP A 29 7.90 -5.10 1.43
CA TRP A 29 7.62 -4.03 2.38
C TRP A 29 7.66 -4.54 3.81
N ALA A 30 7.04 -5.68 4.11
CA ALA A 30 7.04 -6.24 5.45
C ALA A 30 8.44 -6.62 5.94
N LYS A 31 9.32 -7.15 5.07
CA LYS A 31 10.72 -7.48 5.39
C LYS A 31 11.54 -6.22 5.69
N GLU A 32 11.42 -5.19 4.86
CA GLU A 32 12.13 -3.92 5.07
C GLU A 32 11.66 -3.20 6.35
N ASN A 33 10.39 -3.36 6.70
CA ASN A 33 9.76 -2.69 7.84
C ASN A 33 9.67 -3.57 9.10
N GLU A 34 10.24 -4.79 9.08
CA GLU A 34 10.20 -5.73 10.20
C GLU A 34 10.92 -5.15 11.44
N LYS A 35 12.00 -4.40 11.23
CA LYS A 35 12.78 -3.79 12.32
C LYS A 35 12.14 -2.54 12.93
N LYS A 36 11.10 -1.98 12.30
CA LYS A 36 10.42 -0.78 12.81
C LYS A 36 9.77 -1.03 14.16
N THR A 37 9.69 0.04 14.95
CA THR A 37 9.02 0.01 16.25
C THR A 37 7.51 -0.05 16.07
N VAL A 38 6.80 -0.49 17.11
CA VAL A 38 5.33 -0.53 17.11
C VAL A 38 4.73 0.84 16.83
N TYR A 39 5.34 1.91 17.38
CA TYR A 39 4.89 3.27 17.17
C TYR A 39 4.95 3.68 15.69
N GLU A 40 6.08 3.43 15.03
CA GLU A 40 6.25 3.74 13.61
C GLU A 40 5.26 2.99 12.73
N LEU A 41 5.01 1.71 13.03
CA LEU A 41 4.00 0.91 12.33
C LEU A 41 2.59 1.48 12.50
N LEU A 42 2.25 1.99 13.70
CA LEU A 42 0.96 2.61 13.95
C LEU A 42 0.80 3.94 13.23
N THR A 43 1.86 4.76 13.17
CA THR A 43 1.87 6.00 12.39
C THR A 43 1.67 5.70 10.92
N PHE A 44 2.42 4.75 10.37
CA PHE A 44 2.30 4.35 8.96
C PHE A 44 0.92 3.80 8.62
N LYS A 45 0.34 2.99 9.53
CA LYS A 45 -1.03 2.51 9.41
C LYS A 45 -2.04 3.67 9.33
N LYS A 46 -1.85 4.72 10.14
CA LYS A 46 -2.72 5.89 10.13
C LYS A 46 -2.62 6.64 8.81
N GLU A 47 -1.42 6.80 8.27
CA GLU A 47 -1.19 7.45 6.96
C GLU A 47 -1.88 6.71 5.82
N ILE A 48 -1.69 5.38 5.71
CA ILE A 48 -2.36 4.58 4.65
C ILE A 48 -3.87 4.56 4.82
N SER A 49 -4.36 4.60 6.06
CA SER A 49 -5.80 4.63 6.31
C SER A 49 -6.43 5.99 5.94
N GLN A 50 -5.65 7.07 5.87
CA GLN A 50 -6.13 8.41 5.55
C GLN A 50 -5.98 8.77 4.06
N ASN A 51 -4.99 8.21 3.37
CA ASN A 51 -4.77 8.42 1.93
C ASN A 51 -5.05 7.14 1.14
N GLN A 52 -6.16 7.14 0.39
CA GLN A 52 -6.39 6.20 -0.70
C GLN A 52 -5.78 6.77 -1.98
N GLU A 53 -4.50 6.47 -2.18
CA GLU A 53 -3.80 6.79 -3.42
C GLU A 53 -3.65 5.50 -4.23
N TYR A 54 -4.43 5.39 -5.30
CA TYR A 54 -4.25 4.38 -6.32
C TYR A 54 -3.28 4.92 -7.35
N HIS A 55 -2.38 4.08 -7.86
CA HIS A 55 -1.50 4.48 -8.93
C HIS A 55 -2.34 4.82 -10.17
N ASP A 56 -2.14 5.99 -10.76
CA ASP A 56 -2.92 6.46 -11.90
C ASP A 56 -2.55 5.65 -13.14
N VAL A 57 -3.30 4.57 -13.38
CA VAL A 57 -3.21 3.73 -14.58
C VAL A 57 -4.15 4.26 -15.67
N SER A 58 -4.09 5.57 -15.96
CA SER A 58 -4.79 6.14 -17.11
C SER A 58 -4.10 5.72 -18.42
N CYS A 59 -4.44 4.51 -18.89
CA CYS A 59 -4.00 3.96 -20.18
C CYS A 59 -4.72 4.62 -21.39
N VAL A 60 -5.06 5.92 -21.33
CA VAL A 60 -5.93 6.61 -22.32
C VAL A 60 -5.18 7.59 -23.22
N ARG A 61 -3.90 7.33 -23.51
CA ARG A 61 -3.09 8.19 -24.39
C ARG A 61 -2.60 7.51 -25.68
N TRP A 62 -3.29 6.44 -26.13
CA TRP A 62 -2.87 5.66 -27.31
C TRP A 62 -3.91 5.56 -28.44
N PHE A 63 -5.16 6.02 -28.29
CA PHE A 63 -6.16 5.97 -29.37
C PHE A 63 -6.97 7.26 -29.47
N ARG A 64 -6.29 8.38 -29.73
CA ARG A 64 -6.95 9.59 -30.22
C ARG A 64 -6.07 10.29 -31.24
N GLU A 65 -5.78 9.60 -32.33
CA GLU A 65 -5.40 10.24 -33.58
C GLU A 65 -6.65 10.22 -34.48
N GLU A 66 -7.33 11.37 -34.44
CA GLU A 66 -7.99 12.06 -35.56
C GLU A 66 -8.74 11.20 -36.59
N ASP A 67 -10.07 11.10 -36.40
CA ASP A 67 -11.02 10.83 -37.47
C ASP A 67 -10.92 11.99 -38.49
N GLN A 68 -10.48 11.67 -39.71
CA GLN A 68 -10.19 12.58 -40.83
C GLN A 68 -11.46 12.99 -41.58
#